data_AF-A0A7X6V7F6-F1
#
_entry.id   AF-A0A7X6V7F6-F1
#
_cell.length_a   1.000
_cell.length_b   1.000
_cell.length_c   1.000
_cell.angle_alpha   90.00
_cell.angle_beta   90.00
_cell.angle_gamma   90.00
#
_symmetry.space_group_name_H-M   'P 1'
#
loop_
_entity.id
_entity.type
_entity.pdbx_description
1 polymer ?
#
loop_
_entity_poly.entity_id
_entity_poly.type
_entity_poly.pdbx_seq_one_letter_code
_entity_poly.pdbx_strand_id
1 'polypeptide(L)' 'MTIKDVFKNPEKYDFDVEQLGECVIDSPVKNTNFVSDGERTLVVHDLEDVTEAIQAGRVVPSFEEAGPRSKIFHDP' A
#
# COMPACT_ATOMS: atom_id res chain seq x y z
N MET A 1 14.89 9.53 11.02
CA MET A 1 13.92 9.68 9.93
C MET A 1 12.55 9.83 10.55
N THR A 2 11.84 10.92 10.26
CA THR A 2 10.48 11.17 10.73
C THR A 2 9.50 11.11 9.57
N ILE A 3 8.21 10.94 9.86
CA ILE A 3 7.15 11.02 8.84
C ILE A 3 7.17 12.39 8.12
N LYS A 4 7.52 13.48 8.80
CA LYS A 4 7.68 14.80 8.16
C LYS A 4 8.77 14.81 7.08
N ASP A 5 9.86 14.08 7.29
CA ASP A 5 10.95 14.01 6.31
C ASP A 5 10.49 13.27 5.04
N VAL A 6 9.66 12.23 5.23
CA VAL A 6 9.04 11.45 4.16
C VAL A 6 8.08 12.32 3.34
N PHE A 7 7.17 13.06 3.98
CA PHE A 7 6.22 13.94 3.27
C PHE A 7 6.89 15.06 2.48
N LYS A 8 8.06 15.52 2.93
CA LYS A 8 8.83 16.55 2.22
C LYS A 8 9.52 16.01 0.97
N ASN A 9 9.84 14.72 0.91
CA ASN A 9 10.57 14.11 -0.20
C ASN A 9 10.03 12.70 -0.49
N PRO A 10 8.74 12.54 -0.80
CA PRO A 10 8.11 11.23 -0.93
C PRO A 10 8.78 10.35 -1.99
N GLU A 11 9.35 10.95 -3.03
CA GLU A 11 10.07 10.30 -4.13
C GLU A 11 11.38 9.63 -3.73
N LYS A 12 11.91 9.91 -2.54
CA LYS A 12 13.15 9.30 -2.02
C LYS A 12 12.91 8.01 -1.26
N TYR A 13 11.65 7.60 -1.12
CA TYR A 13 11.24 6.46 -0.32
C TYR A 13 10.37 5.54 -1.17
N ASP A 14 10.71 4.25 -1.12
CA ASP A 14 9.91 3.20 -1.72
C ASP A 14 8.97 2.61 -0.66
N PHE A 15 7.69 2.48 -1.02
CA PHE A 15 6.64 1.94 -0.17
C PHE A 15 5.99 0.70 -0.77
N ASP A 16 6.52 0.21 -1.90
CA ASP A 16 6.01 -0.98 -2.53
C ASP A 16 6.60 -2.24 -1.89
N VAL A 17 5.86 -3.34 -2.01
CA VAL A 17 6.25 -4.65 -1.50
C VAL A 17 6.74 -5.48 -2.67
N GLU A 18 7.91 -6.08 -2.53
CA GLU A 18 8.44 -6.99 -3.56
C GLU A 18 7.53 -8.21 -3.73
N GLN A 19 7.23 -8.54 -4.99
CA GLN A 19 6.42 -9.71 -5.34
C GLN A 19 7.30 -10.80 -5.96
N LEU A 20 7.00 -12.06 -5.63
CA LEU A 20 7.70 -13.23 -6.18
C LEU A 20 7.32 -13.49 -7.65
N GLY A 21 6.20 -12.95 -8.11
CA GLY A 21 5.64 -13.09 -9.44
C GLY A 21 4.12 -12.93 -9.43
N GLU A 22 3.49 -13.24 -10.56
CA GLU A 22 2.04 -13.12 -10.71
C GLU A 22 1.28 -14.17 -9.88
N CYS A 23 0.30 -13.74 -9.08
CA CYS A 23 -0.57 -14.61 -8.28
C CYS A 23 -1.74 -15.12 -9.13
N VAL A 24 -1.75 -16.40 -9.49
CA VAL A 24 -2.77 -16.99 -10.39
C VAL A 24 -3.65 -18.06 -9.73
N ILE A 25 -3.22 -18.62 -8.60
CA ILE A 25 -3.90 -19.74 -7.91
C ILE A 25 -4.99 -19.18 -6.99
N ASP A 26 -6.20 -19.74 -7.03
CA ASP A 26 -7.27 -19.35 -6.09
C ASP A 26 -6.90 -19.69 -4.64
N SER A 27 -7.06 -18.72 -3.75
CA SER A 27 -6.78 -18.90 -2.33
C SER A 27 -7.73 -19.93 -1.71
N PRO A 28 -7.23 -20.89 -0.91
CA PRO A 28 -8.07 -21.90 -0.26
C PRO A 28 -8.84 -21.34 0.95
N VAL A 29 -8.53 -20.11 1.37
CA VAL A 29 -9.17 -19.44 2.51
C VAL A 29 -10.62 -19.14 2.18
N LYS A 30 -11.55 -19.55 3.06
CA LYS A 30 -13.00 -19.37 2.88
C LYS A 30 -13.56 -18.39 3.90
N ASN A 31 -14.73 -17.82 3.57
CA ASN A 31 -15.54 -16.97 4.47
C ASN A 31 -14.76 -15.77 5.04
N THR A 32 -13.95 -15.09 4.21
CA THR A 32 -13.20 -13.89 4.60
C THR A 32 -13.39 -12.78 3.58
N ASN A 33 -13.11 -11.55 4.01
CA ASN A 33 -12.99 -10.42 3.10
C ASN A 33 -11.58 -10.41 2.54
N PHE A 34 -11.45 -10.67 1.24
CA PHE A 34 -10.17 -10.51 0.56
C PHE A 34 -9.87 -9.03 0.37
N VAL A 35 -8.62 -8.68 0.61
CA VAL A 35 -8.07 -7.35 0.31
C VAL A 35 -7.66 -7.33 -1.15
N SER A 36 -7.95 -6.23 -1.84
CA SER A 36 -7.65 -6.10 -3.26
C SER A 36 -6.17 -5.80 -3.50
N ASP A 37 -5.65 -6.20 -4.66
CA ASP A 37 -4.31 -5.80 -5.06
C ASP A 37 -4.24 -4.28 -5.21
N GLY A 38 -3.20 -3.67 -4.64
CA GLY A 38 -3.03 -2.22 -4.64
C GLY A 38 -3.93 -1.46 -3.66
N GLU A 39 -4.65 -2.15 -2.77
CA GLU A 39 -5.32 -1.49 -1.64
C GLU A 39 -4.25 -0.95 -0.67
N ARG A 40 -4.36 0.34 -0.31
CA ARG A 40 -3.31 1.06 0.43
C ARG A 40 -3.89 1.89 1.56
N THR A 41 -3.14 1.96 2.66
CA THR A 41 -3.42 2.84 3.79
C THR A 41 -2.41 3.98 3.85
N LEU A 42 -2.90 5.21 4.03
CA LEU A 42 -2.05 6.41 4.11
C LEU A 42 -1.16 6.39 5.36
N VAL A 43 0.08 6.83 5.19
CA VAL A 43 0.92 7.24 6.32
C VAL A 43 0.51 8.66 6.66
N VAL A 44 -0.22 8.89 7.75
CA VAL A 44 -0.75 10.22 8.06
C VAL A 44 0.09 10.90 9.14
N HIS A 45 0.48 12.15 8.90
CA HIS A 45 1.03 13.02 9.94
C HIS A 45 -0.03 13.99 10.48
N ASP A 46 -0.62 14.76 9.57
CA ASP A 46 -1.71 15.69 9.81
C ASP A 46 -2.51 15.88 8.51
N LEU A 47 -3.72 16.43 8.65
CA LEU A 47 -4.65 16.60 7.53
C LEU A 47 -4.20 17.69 6.55
N GLU A 48 -3.49 18.71 7.03
CA GLU A 48 -3.08 19.86 6.23
C GLU A 48 -2.03 19.44 5.19
N ASP A 49 -1.01 18.71 5.63
CA ASP A 49 0.05 18.15 4.77
C ASP A 49 -0.52 17.19 3.71
N VAL A 50 -1.47 16.33 4.08
CA VAL A 50 -2.11 15.41 3.14
C VAL A 50 -2.94 16.17 2.10
N THR A 51 -3.70 17.17 2.55
CA THR A 51 -4.53 17.99 1.66
C THR A 51 -3.68 18.77 0.67
N GLU A 52 -2.61 19.39 1.14
CA GLU A 52 -1.70 20.16 0.30
C GLU A 52 -0.96 19.25 -0.69
N ALA A 53 -0.47 18.09 -0.27
CA ALA A 53 0.14 17.12 -1.17
C ALA A 53 -0.80 16.70 -2.30
N ILE A 54 -2.07 16.39 -2.00
CA ILE A 54 -3.09 16.04 -3.00
C ILE A 54 -3.33 17.23 -3.96
N GLN A 55 -3.50 18.44 -3.44
CA GLN A 55 -3.74 19.65 -4.24
C GLN A 55 -2.55 19.98 -5.16
N ALA A 56 -1.33 19.74 -4.70
CA ALA A 56 -0.10 19.91 -5.46
C ALA A 56 0.16 18.76 -6.46
N GLY A 57 -0.70 17.73 -6.50
CA GLY A 57 -0.52 16.54 -7.35
C GLY A 57 0.68 15.68 -6.93
N ARG A 58 1.14 15.80 -5.68
CA ARG A 58 2.24 15.00 -5.13
C ARG A 58 1.72 13.65 -4.63
N VAL A 59 2.61 12.66 -4.67
CA VAL A 59 2.33 11.33 -4.11
C VAL A 59 2.18 11.46 -2.60
N VAL A 60 1.10 10.90 -2.07
CA VAL A 60 0.90 10.77 -0.62
C VAL A 60 1.52 9.44 -0.16
N PRO A 61 2.48 9.46 0.77
CA PRO A 61 3.06 8.23 1.31
C PRO A 61 1.98 7.29 1.86
N SER A 62 2.04 6.03 1.45
CA SER A 62 1.05 5.01 1.83
C SER A 62 1.67 3.63 1.79
N PHE A 63 1.23 2.72 2.65
CA PHE A 63 1.65 1.32 2.65
C PHE A 63 0.57 0.44 2.01
N GLU A 64 0.98 -0.67 1.39
CA GLU A 64 0.06 -1.72 0.99
C GLU A 64 -0.65 -2.32 2.20
N GLU A 65 -1.95 -2.54 2.08
CA GLU A 65 -2.76 -3.14 3.14
C GLU A 65 -2.55 -4.66 3.21
N ALA A 66 -2.11 -5.16 4.36
CA ALA A 66 -1.95 -6.59 4.58
C ALA A 66 -3.31 -7.27 4.76
N GLY A 67 -3.46 -8.47 4.20
CA GLY A 67 -4.67 -9.27 4.37
C GLY A 67 -4.71 -10.47 3.44
N PRO A 68 -5.73 -11.34 3.56
CA PRO A 68 -5.90 -12.44 2.64
C PRO A 68 -6.12 -11.91 1.23
N ARG A 69 -5.44 -12.49 0.24
CA ARG A 69 -5.65 -12.23 -1.19
C ARG A 69 -6.50 -13.34 -1.81
N SER A 70 -7.32 -12.99 -2.79
CA SER A 70 -8.17 -13.95 -3.51
C SER A 70 -7.34 -14.89 -4.40
N LYS A 71 -6.18 -14.40 -4.86
CA LYS A 71 -5.18 -15.16 -5.60
C LYS A 71 -3.85 -15.22 -4.85
N ILE A 72 -3.15 -16.34 -4.95
CA ILE A 72 -1.84 -16.58 -4.34
C ILE A 72 -0.83 -17.13 -5.35
N PHE A 73 0.45 -16.98 -5.01
CA PHE A 73 1.57 -17.44 -5.85
C PHE A 73 1.89 -18.92 -5.65
N HIS A 74 1.83 -19.42 -4.41
CA HIS A 74 2.17 -20.80 -4.08
C HIS A 74 0.95 -21.73 -4.16
N ASP A 75 1.17 -22.97 -4.59
CA ASP A 75 0.20 -24.05 -4.50
C ASP A 75 0.13 -24.53 -3.02
N PRO A 76 -1.02 -24.36 -2.33
CA PRO A 76 -1.14 -24.54 -0.88
C PRO A 76 -1.19 -26.00 -0.37
#